data_AF-A0A8J5K0Z0-F1
#
_entry.id   AF-A0A8J5K0Z0-F1
#
_cell.length_a   1.000
_cell.length_b   1.000
_cell.length_c   1.000
_cell.angle_alpha   90.00
_cell.angle_beta   90.00
_cell.angle_gamma   90.00
#
_symmetry.space_group_name_H-M   'P 1'
#
loop_
_entity.id
_entity.type
_entity.pdbx_description
1 polymer ?
#
loop_
_entity_poly.entity_id
_entity_poly.type
_entity_poly.pdbx_seq_one_letter_code
_entity_poly.pdbx_strand_id
1 'polypeptide(L)'
;MELLPPPPRPPPRWNTKKANWKLYQDELQKWYSNYEPVEDIDQLNQDLTDATQHAAEKAIPKTNPTNRHHKDYWLYNDEIREQNHRINTFRRHLRQYPSPEGVKLLRAAVQHARQITQKIREDKWVEWCATFNAHTSLSEL
;
A
#
# COMPACT_ATOMS: atom_id res chain seq x y z
N MET A 1 16.79 -17.32 -18.79
CA MET A 1 15.36 -16.97 -18.68
C MET A 1 15.28 -15.47 -18.48
N GLU A 2 14.79 -14.73 -19.47
CA GLU A 2 14.53 -13.29 -19.32
C GLU A 2 13.42 -13.07 -18.29
N LEU A 3 13.68 -12.25 -17.29
CA LEU A 3 12.68 -11.84 -16.32
C LEU A 3 11.76 -10.82 -16.97
N LEU A 4 10.45 -11.06 -16.93
CA LEU A 4 9.46 -10.11 -17.43
C LEU A 4 9.56 -8.77 -16.66
N PRO A 5 9.37 -7.63 -17.35
CA PRO A 5 9.39 -6.34 -16.69
C PRO A 5 8.30 -6.25 -15.63
N PRO A 6 8.53 -5.51 -14.53
CA PRO A 6 7.54 -5.34 -13.49
C PRO A 6 6.27 -4.68 -14.05
N PRO A 7 5.08 -5.05 -13.53
CA PRO A 7 3.83 -4.45 -13.98
C PRO A 7 3.81 -2.94 -13.74
N PRO A 8 3.16 -2.15 -14.61
CA PRO A 8 3.05 -0.71 -14.44
C PRO A 8 2.35 -0.38 -13.13
N ARG A 9 2.76 0.74 -12.50
CA ARG A 9 2.14 1.21 -11.26
C ARG A 9 0.67 1.56 -11.52
N PRO A 10 -0.25 1.20 -10.61
CA PRO A 10 -1.65 1.59 -10.76
C PRO A 10 -1.77 3.12 -10.72
N PRO A 11 -2.73 3.70 -11.47
CA PRO A 11 -2.93 5.15 -11.48
C PRO A 11 -3.37 5.66 -10.10
N PRO A 12 -3.07 6.94 -9.78
CA PRO A 12 -3.55 7.59 -8.56
C PRO A 12 -5.08 7.50 -8.45
N ARG A 13 -5.58 7.12 -7.28
CA ARG A 13 -7.03 7.02 -7.00
C ARG A 13 -7.49 8.23 -6.22
N TRP A 14 -8.76 8.59 -6.31
CA TRP A 14 -9.34 9.64 -5.47
C TRP A 14 -9.31 9.24 -3.99
N ASN A 15 -8.84 10.13 -3.12
CA ASN A 15 -8.84 9.91 -1.68
C ASN A 15 -10.05 10.61 -1.02
N THR A 16 -11.20 9.96 -1.09
CA THR A 16 -12.46 10.48 -0.54
C THR A 16 -12.44 10.71 0.98
N LYS A 17 -11.53 10.06 1.71
CA LYS A 17 -11.34 10.30 3.15
C LYS A 17 -10.72 11.66 3.48
N LYS A 18 -9.98 12.23 2.53
CA LYS A 18 -9.35 13.56 2.65
C LYS A 18 -10.08 14.62 1.81
N ALA A 19 -11.25 14.30 1.29
CA ALA A 19 -12.05 15.22 0.49
C ALA A 19 -12.52 16.41 1.33
N ASN A 20 -12.40 17.61 0.77
CA ASN A 20 -13.06 18.79 1.28
C ASN A 20 -14.47 18.89 0.68
N TRP A 21 -15.42 18.19 1.27
CA TRP A 21 -16.80 18.15 0.76
C TRP A 21 -17.49 19.52 0.73
N LYS A 22 -17.09 20.44 1.62
CA LYS A 22 -17.61 21.81 1.61
C LYS A 22 -17.16 22.54 0.34
N LEU A 23 -15.87 22.47 0.01
CA LEU A 23 -15.36 23.06 -1.23
C LEU A 23 -16.01 22.43 -2.47
N TYR A 24 -16.24 21.11 -2.46
CA TYR A 24 -16.94 20.42 -3.54
C TYR A 24 -18.36 20.98 -3.77
N GLN A 25 -19.12 21.13 -2.68
CA GLN A 25 -20.47 21.72 -2.72
C GLN A 25 -20.45 23.17 -3.17
N ASP A 26 -19.51 23.97 -2.66
CA ASP A 26 -19.38 25.38 -3.03
C ASP A 26 -19.08 25.54 -4.54
N GLU A 27 -18.23 24.69 -5.12
CA GLU A 27 -17.93 24.72 -6.55
C GLU A 27 -19.13 24.30 -7.41
N LEU A 28 -19.89 23.27 -7.01
CA LEU A 28 -21.11 22.88 -7.71
C LEU A 28 -22.20 23.95 -7.60
N GLN A 29 -22.35 24.58 -6.44
CA GLN A 29 -23.32 25.66 -6.25
C GLN A 29 -22.99 26.87 -7.13
N LYS A 30 -21.70 27.22 -7.23
CA LYS A 30 -21.22 28.27 -8.14
C LYS A 30 -21.52 27.92 -9.60
N TRP A 31 -21.28 26.68 -10.01
CA TRP A 31 -21.61 26.24 -11.36
C TRP A 31 -23.12 26.35 -11.62
N TYR A 32 -23.95 25.79 -10.74
CA TYR A 32 -25.41 25.80 -10.87
C TYR A 32 -25.98 27.23 -10.94
N SER A 33 -25.44 28.15 -10.14
CA SER A 33 -25.92 29.54 -10.09
C SER A 33 -25.61 30.33 -11.37
N ASN A 34 -24.65 29.88 -12.17
CA ASN A 34 -24.26 30.49 -13.44
C ASN A 34 -24.66 29.63 -14.65
N TYR A 35 -25.39 28.53 -14.44
CA TYR A 35 -25.73 27.59 -15.49
C TYR A 35 -27.02 28.01 -16.20
N GLU A 36 -26.95 28.12 -17.53
CA GLU A 36 -28.11 28.34 -18.38
C GLU A 36 -28.61 26.99 -18.94
N PRO A 37 -29.87 26.60 -18.72
CA PRO A 37 -30.38 25.32 -19.18
C PRO A 37 -30.36 25.17 -20.70
N VAL A 38 -29.76 24.08 -21.18
CA VAL A 38 -29.78 23.66 -22.59
C VAL A 38 -30.97 22.72 -22.83
N GLU A 39 -31.62 22.82 -23.99
CA GLU A 39 -32.75 21.92 -24.37
C GLU A 39 -32.29 20.49 -24.71
N ASP A 40 -31.03 20.34 -25.12
CA ASP A 40 -30.42 19.05 -25.43
C ASP A 40 -29.99 18.31 -24.15
N ILE A 41 -30.50 17.09 -24.01
CA ILE A 41 -30.24 16.20 -22.88
C ILE A 41 -28.80 15.71 -22.89
N ASP A 42 -28.21 15.47 -24.06
CA ASP A 42 -26.84 14.98 -24.16
C ASP A 42 -25.85 16.07 -23.72
N GLN A 43 -26.08 17.30 -24.17
CA GLN A 43 -25.30 18.46 -23.71
C GLN A 43 -25.46 18.70 -22.20
N LEU A 44 -26.67 18.62 -21.67
CA LEU A 44 -26.93 18.73 -20.23
C LEU A 44 -26.14 17.68 -19.41
N ASN A 45 -26.11 16.43 -19.89
CA ASN A 45 -25.36 15.36 -19.23
C ASN A 45 -23.86 15.62 -19.26
N GLN A 46 -23.36 16.14 -20.38
CA GLN A 46 -21.95 16.47 -20.52
C GLN A 46 -21.56 17.62 -19.59
N ASP A 47 -22.34 18.70 -19.55
CA ASP A 47 -22.09 19.86 -18.70
C ASP A 47 -22.10 19.48 -17.21
N LEU A 48 -23.04 18.62 -16.80
CA LEU A 48 -23.09 18.09 -15.43
C LEU A 48 -21.88 17.21 -15.11
N THR A 49 -21.47 16.35 -16.05
CA THR A 49 -20.30 15.48 -15.89
C THR A 49 -19.02 16.31 -15.73
N ASP A 50 -18.86 17.33 -16.56
CA ASP A 50 -17.70 18.22 -16.52
C ASP A 50 -17.68 19.05 -15.22
N ALA A 51 -18.83 19.56 -14.79
CA ALA A 51 -18.97 20.29 -13.53
C ALA A 51 -18.63 19.42 -12.30
N THR A 52 -19.15 18.20 -12.25
CA THR A 52 -18.87 17.25 -11.16
C THR A 52 -17.41 16.82 -11.14
N GLN A 53 -16.81 16.60 -12.32
CA GLN A 53 -15.40 16.26 -12.42
C GLN A 53 -14.49 17.42 -12.00
N HIS A 54 -14.77 18.65 -12.44
CA HIS A 54 -14.03 19.85 -12.05
C HIS A 54 -14.11 20.11 -10.54
N ALA A 55 -15.30 20.01 -9.96
CA ALA A 55 -15.49 20.15 -8.52
C ALA A 55 -14.70 19.07 -7.75
N ALA A 56 -14.73 17.82 -8.24
CA ALA A 56 -13.96 16.73 -7.66
C ALA A 56 -12.46 17.06 -7.70
N GLU A 57 -11.93 17.49 -8.85
CA GLU A 57 -10.49 17.74 -9.05
C GLU A 57 -9.93 18.79 -8.08
N LYS A 58 -10.74 19.80 -7.74
CA LYS A 58 -10.37 20.81 -6.75
C LYS A 58 -10.49 20.32 -5.30
N ALA A 59 -11.54 19.55 -5.02
CA ALA A 59 -11.93 19.24 -3.64
C ALA A 59 -11.37 17.93 -3.09
N ILE A 60 -11.06 16.96 -3.97
CA ILE A 60 -10.69 15.61 -3.59
C ILE A 60 -9.25 15.34 -4.02
N PRO A 61 -8.29 15.26 -3.09
CA PRO A 61 -6.91 14.95 -3.46
C PRO A 61 -6.80 13.52 -4.00
N LYS A 62 -5.94 13.31 -4.99
CA LYS A 62 -5.56 11.96 -5.44
C LYS A 62 -4.56 11.34 -4.45
N THR A 63 -4.61 10.02 -4.29
CA THR A 63 -3.66 9.26 -3.48
C THR A 63 -2.29 9.41 -4.09
N ASN A 64 -1.31 9.86 -3.30
CA ASN A 64 0.08 9.78 -3.71
C ASN A 64 0.41 8.32 -4.01
N PRO A 65 1.03 8.02 -5.17
CA PRO A 65 1.63 6.72 -5.36
C PRO A 65 2.62 6.56 -4.20
N THR A 66 2.36 5.61 -3.32
CA THR A 66 3.28 5.33 -2.23
C THR A 66 4.55 4.81 -2.87
N ASN A 67 5.56 5.69 -2.95
CA ASN A 67 6.93 5.28 -3.18
C ASN A 67 7.35 4.50 -1.94
N ARG A 68 6.98 3.22 -1.86
CA ARG A 68 7.63 2.27 -0.94
C ARG A 68 9.07 2.11 -1.43
N HIS A 69 9.90 3.10 -1.10
CA HIS A 69 11.34 3.07 -1.33
C HIS A 69 12.05 2.22 -0.27
N HIS A 70 11.39 1.91 0.84
CA HIS A 70 11.88 0.87 1.74
C HIS A 70 11.68 -0.49 1.08
N LYS A 71 12.73 -0.95 0.38
CA LYS A 71 13.01 -2.37 0.29
C LYS A 71 13.16 -2.84 1.73
N ASP A 72 12.19 -3.60 2.23
CA ASP A 72 12.37 -4.37 3.45
C ASP A 72 13.46 -5.43 3.17
N TYR A 73 14.74 -5.02 3.19
CA TYR A 73 15.88 -5.86 2.82
C TYR A 73 15.93 -7.14 3.67
N TRP A 74 15.43 -7.08 4.91
CA TRP A 74 15.29 -8.23 5.78
C TRP A 74 14.31 -9.28 5.22
N LEU A 75 13.24 -8.87 4.52
CA LEU A 75 12.21 -9.76 3.96
C LEU A 75 12.76 -10.68 2.85
N TYR A 76 13.85 -10.26 2.20
CA TYR A 76 14.54 -11.03 1.16
C TYR A 76 15.63 -11.96 1.71
N ASN A 77 15.79 -12.05 3.03
CA ASN A 77 16.72 -13.01 3.63
C ASN A 77 16.22 -14.45 3.40
N ASP A 78 17.09 -15.29 2.85
CA ASP A 78 16.81 -16.70 2.53
C ASP A 78 16.33 -17.49 3.76
N GLU A 79 16.82 -17.16 4.95
CA GLU A 79 16.43 -17.79 6.20
C GLU A 79 14.97 -17.49 6.57
N ILE A 80 14.51 -16.24 6.34
CA ILE A 80 13.11 -15.86 6.56
C ILE A 80 12.20 -16.54 5.54
N ARG A 81 12.66 -16.65 4.28
CA ARG A 81 11.93 -17.38 3.24
C ARG A 81 11.77 -18.86 3.61
N GLU A 82 12.81 -19.50 4.13
CA GLU A 82 12.79 -20.88 4.58
C GLU A 82 11.84 -21.08 5.78
N GLN A 83 11.87 -20.20 6.79
CA GLN A 83 10.93 -20.30 7.91
C GLN A 83 9.47 -20.11 7.46
N ASN A 84 9.21 -19.18 6.56
CA ASN A 84 7.87 -18.99 5.98
C ASN A 84 7.41 -20.22 5.18
N HIS A 85 8.33 -20.83 4.41
CA HIS A 85 8.05 -22.07 3.69
C HIS A 85 7.66 -23.18 4.65
N ARG A 86 8.45 -23.40 5.72
CA ARG A 86 8.15 -24.39 6.78
C ARG A 86 6.79 -24.18 7.43
N ILE A 87 6.47 -22.94 7.81
CA ILE A 87 5.16 -22.60 8.40
C ILE A 87 4.02 -22.93 7.42
N ASN A 88 4.17 -22.58 6.14
CA ASN A 88 3.16 -22.87 5.12
C ASN A 88 2.99 -24.37 4.89
N THR A 89 4.08 -25.15 4.90
CA THR A 89 4.04 -26.61 4.84
C THR A 89 3.31 -27.21 6.03
N PHE A 90 3.61 -26.76 7.26
CA PHE A 90 2.87 -27.20 8.46
C PHE A 90 1.39 -26.82 8.41
N ARG A 91 1.05 -25.60 7.97
CA ARG A 91 -0.35 -25.18 7.80
C ARG A 91 -1.09 -26.05 6.78
N ARG A 92 -0.45 -26.38 5.66
CA ARG A 92 -1.03 -27.25 4.63
C ARG A 92 -1.27 -28.65 5.18
N HIS A 93 -0.28 -29.23 5.85
CA HIS A 93 -0.41 -30.54 6.49
C HIS A 93 -1.53 -30.54 7.53
N LEU A 94 -1.60 -29.53 8.40
CA LEU A 94 -2.60 -29.46 9.46
C LEU A 94 -4.03 -29.26 8.92
N ARG A 95 -4.17 -28.58 7.78
CA ARG A 95 -5.46 -28.45 7.09
C ARG A 95 -5.97 -29.79 6.56
N GLN A 96 -5.06 -30.66 6.09
CA GLN A 96 -5.39 -31.98 5.58
C GLN A 96 -5.59 -33.00 6.70
N TYR A 97 -4.78 -32.91 7.75
CA TYR A 97 -4.77 -33.82 8.90
C TYR A 97 -4.78 -33.03 10.20
N PRO A 98 -5.96 -32.58 10.67
CA PRO A 98 -6.08 -31.86 11.92
C PRO A 98 -5.65 -32.73 13.09
N SER A 99 -4.64 -32.27 13.85
CA SER A 99 -4.13 -32.97 15.02
C SER A 99 -3.73 -31.97 16.12
N PRO A 100 -4.07 -32.22 17.39
CA PRO A 100 -3.65 -31.37 18.52
C PRO A 100 -2.12 -31.22 18.61
N GLU A 101 -1.38 -32.28 18.34
CA GLU A 101 0.09 -32.24 18.31
C GLU A 101 0.61 -31.41 17.13
N GLY A 102 -0.05 -31.50 15.97
CA GLY A 102 0.26 -30.66 14.81
C GLY A 102 0.03 -29.16 15.09
N VAL A 103 -0.99 -28.81 15.87
CA VAL A 103 -1.22 -27.42 16.33
C VAL A 103 -0.08 -26.94 17.24
N LYS A 104 0.38 -27.78 18.19
CA LYS A 104 1.51 -27.46 19.07
C LYS A 104 2.80 -27.23 18.28
N LEU A 105 3.10 -28.12 17.33
CA LEU A 105 4.26 -28.01 16.45
C LEU A 105 4.21 -26.74 15.58
N LEU A 106 3.05 -26.42 15.01
CA LEU A 106 2.88 -25.18 14.24
C LEU A 106 3.10 -23.94 15.12
N ARG A 107 2.59 -23.93 16.36
CA ARG A 107 2.82 -22.83 17.30
C ARG A 107 4.31 -22.67 17.62
N ALA A 108 5.00 -23.77 17.91
CA ALA A 108 6.45 -23.76 18.17
C ALA A 108 7.23 -23.24 16.96
N ALA A 109 6.91 -23.72 15.75
CA ALA A 109 7.53 -23.26 14.50
C ALA A 109 7.30 -21.76 14.24
N VAL A 110 6.10 -21.26 14.52
CA VAL A 110 5.79 -19.82 14.40
C VAL A 110 6.58 -18.98 15.40
N GLN A 111 6.71 -19.44 16.66
CA GLN A 111 7.51 -18.72 17.66
C GLN A 111 8.99 -18.71 17.28
N HIS A 112 9.53 -19.83 16.83
CA HIS A 112 10.91 -19.93 16.35
C HIS A 112 11.17 -18.98 15.15
N ALA A 113 10.26 -18.96 14.17
CA ALA A 113 10.37 -18.06 13.03
C ALA A 113 10.33 -16.58 13.43
N ARG A 114 9.55 -16.22 14.46
CA ARG A 114 9.51 -14.86 15.02
C ARG A 114 10.85 -14.48 15.66
N GLN A 115 11.45 -15.38 16.44
CA GLN A 115 12.76 -15.16 17.05
C GLN A 115 13.85 -14.93 15.99
N ILE A 116 13.88 -15.77 14.95
CA ILE A 116 14.81 -15.60 13.82
C ILE A 116 14.57 -14.26 13.12
N THR A 117 13.31 -13.94 12.82
CA THR A 117 12.96 -12.67 12.16
C THR A 117 13.39 -11.47 13.01
N GLN A 118 13.22 -11.54 14.32
CA GLN A 118 13.64 -10.50 15.24
C GLN A 118 15.17 -10.34 15.24
N LYS A 119 15.91 -11.45 15.36
CA LYS A 119 17.37 -11.43 15.31
C LYS A 119 17.90 -10.82 14.01
N ILE A 120 17.37 -11.24 12.86
CA ILE A 120 17.77 -10.68 11.55
C ILE A 120 17.47 -9.18 11.46
N ARG A 121 16.35 -8.73 12.04
CA ARG A 121 16.02 -7.30 12.09
C ARG A 121 16.99 -6.52 12.96
N GLU A 122 17.34 -7.07 14.13
CA GLU A 122 18.33 -6.47 15.03
C GLU A 122 19.72 -6.41 14.36
N ASP A 123 20.17 -7.49 13.74
CA ASP A 123 21.44 -7.54 13.01
C ASP A 123 21.48 -6.51 11.86
N LYS A 124 20.39 -6.42 11.08
CA LYS A 124 20.28 -5.43 9.99
C LYS A 124 20.18 -4.00 10.49
N TRP A 125 19.54 -3.78 11.64
CA TRP A 125 19.51 -2.48 12.29
C TRP A 125 20.91 -2.06 12.73
N VAL A 126 21.68 -2.97 13.35
CA VAL A 126 23.07 -2.71 13.74
C VAL A 126 23.94 -2.44 12.51
N GLU A 127 23.80 -3.22 11.44
CA GLU A 127 24.51 -3.01 10.17
C GLU A 127 24.20 -1.62 9.57
N TRP A 128 22.93 -1.22 9.56
CA TRP A 128 22.53 0.11 9.13
C TRP A 128 23.10 1.21 10.02
N CYS A 129 23.04 1.04 11.35
CA CYS A 129 23.65 1.98 12.29
C CYS A 129 25.17 2.12 12.07
N ALA A 130 25.85 1.04 11.67
CA ALA A 130 27.29 1.07 11.35
C ALA A 130 27.60 1.82 10.04
N THR A 131 26.59 2.07 9.18
CA THR A 131 26.77 2.90 7.98
C THR A 131 26.84 4.39 8.30
N PHE A 132 26.47 4.81 9.53
CA PHE A 132 26.61 6.20 9.94
C PHE A 132 28.07 6.59 10.12
N ASN A 133 28.52 7.53 9.28
CA ASN A 133 29.77 8.22 9.44
C ASN A 133 29.53 9.74 9.56
N ALA A 134 30.60 10.50 9.83
CA ALA A 134 30.54 11.97 9.97
C ALA A 134 30.06 12.72 8.71
N HIS A 135 29.89 12.02 7.58
CA HIS A 135 29.40 12.56 6.31
C HIS A 135 27.95 12.16 5.99
N THR A 136 27.28 11.38 6.84
CA THR A 136 25.87 11.01 6.62
C THR A 136 25.00 12.25 6.84
N SER A 137 24.34 12.70 5.78
CA SER A 137 23.49 13.89 5.83
C SER A 137 22.14 13.58 6.48
N LEU A 138 21.50 14.60 7.08
CA LEU A 138 20.19 14.43 7.71
C LEU A 138 19.08 14.04 6.70
N SER A 139 19.33 14.22 5.40
CA SER A 139 18.47 13.78 4.30
C SER A 139 18.61 12.30 3.93
N GLU A 140 19.65 11.62 4.40
CA GLU A 140 19.91 10.17 4.18
C GLU A 140 19.45 9.31 5.37
N LEU A 141 19.05 9.94 6.46
CA LEU A 141 18.38 9.36 7.64
C LEU A 141 16.87 9.23 7.42
#